data_AF-A0A4R9GG45-F1
#
_entry.id   AF-A0A4R9GG45-F1
#
_cell.length_a   1.000
_cell.length_b   1.000
_cell.length_c   1.000
_cell.angle_alpha   90.00
_cell.angle_beta   90.00
_cell.angle_gamma   90.00
#
_symmetry.space_group_name_H-M   'P 1'
#
loop_
_entity.id
_entity.type
_entity.pdbx_description
1 polymer ?
#
loop_
_entity_poly.entity_id
_entity_poly.type
_entity_poly.pdbx_seq_one_letter_code
_entity_poly.pdbx_strand_id
1 'polypeptide(L)'
;MQVNEEKYIRVWKKMNVGEVTSHLLIIDDLYGTCGNCKHLGLNYTKDKSCPNCGTKFKYIASNLKSPGELAKVLARIEKEKLDFTLIDREDYNLSKAKDAVKDLFKSTE
;
A
#
# COMPACT_ATOMS: atom_id res chain seq x y z
N MET A 1 16.89 -16.60 -26.14
CA MET A 1 15.88 -15.97 -25.25
C MET A 1 16.59 -14.86 -24.50
N GLN A 2 16.21 -13.60 -24.68
CA GLN A 2 16.81 -12.51 -23.89
C GLN A 2 16.26 -12.60 -22.47
N VAL A 3 17.16 -12.72 -21.50
CA VAL A 3 16.80 -12.64 -20.09
C VAL A 3 16.60 -11.15 -19.79
N ASN A 4 15.39 -10.75 -19.43
CA ASN A 4 15.17 -9.41 -18.90
C ASN A 4 15.84 -9.34 -17.51
N GLU A 5 16.88 -8.52 -17.38
CA GLU A 5 17.64 -8.31 -16.14
C GLU A 5 16.96 -7.35 -15.17
N GLU A 6 15.95 -6.60 -15.63
CA GLU A 6 15.17 -5.72 -14.76
C GLU A 6 14.29 -6.55 -13.83
N LYS A 7 14.42 -6.28 -12.53
CA LYS A 7 13.68 -6.94 -11.45
C LYS A 7 13.19 -5.88 -10.46
N TYR A 8 12.02 -6.12 -9.88
CA TYR A 8 11.56 -5.33 -8.76
C TYR A 8 12.33 -5.72 -7.49
N ILE A 9 12.96 -4.74 -6.86
CA ILE A 9 13.75 -4.91 -5.63
C ILE A 9 13.18 -3.99 -4.56
N ARG A 10 12.98 -4.51 -3.35
CA ARG A 10 12.58 -3.71 -2.19
C ARG A 10 13.77 -2.90 -1.66
N VAL A 11 13.57 -1.61 -1.42
CA VAL A 11 14.54 -0.72 -0.78
C VAL A 11 13.99 -0.16 0.52
N TRP A 12 14.84 -0.11 1.54
CA TRP A 12 14.46 0.42 2.85
C TRP A 12 14.56 1.95 2.86
N LYS A 13 13.51 2.62 3.32
CA LYS A 13 13.46 4.09 3.46
C LYS A 13 12.72 4.46 4.75
N LYS A 14 13.26 5.43 5.49
CA LYS A 14 12.56 5.99 6.65
C LYS A 14 11.40 6.87 6.18
N MET A 15 10.19 6.62 6.68
CA MET A 15 8.97 7.32 6.27
C MET A 15 8.09 7.65 7.48
N ASN A 16 7.20 8.63 7.34
CA ASN A 16 6.16 8.93 8.33
C ASN A 16 4.99 7.95 8.14
N VAL A 17 4.83 7.02 9.07
CA VAL A 17 3.82 5.96 9.00
C VAL A 17 2.38 6.53 9.07
N GLY A 18 2.18 7.65 9.76
CA GLY A 18 0.91 8.37 9.80
C GLY A 18 0.53 8.90 8.42
N GLU A 19 1.45 9.60 7.74
CA GLU A 19 1.25 10.07 6.37
C GLU A 19 0.96 8.90 5.41
N VAL A 20 1.75 7.83 5.51
CA VAL A 20 1.55 6.62 4.71
C VAL A 20 0.11 6.14 4.86
N THR A 21 -0.37 5.98 6.10
CA THR A 21 -1.73 5.50 6.40
C THR A 21 -2.82 6.37 5.79
N SER A 22 -2.69 7.70 5.93
CA SER A 22 -3.69 8.67 5.49
C SER A 22 -3.87 8.70 3.96
N HIS A 23 -2.85 8.26 3.21
CA HIS A 23 -2.83 8.26 1.75
C HIS A 23 -2.68 6.84 1.15
N LEU A 24 -2.88 5.80 1.94
CA LEU A 24 -2.70 4.40 1.52
C LEU A 24 -3.95 3.85 0.83
N LEU A 25 -3.73 3.12 -0.26
CA LEU A 25 -4.67 2.20 -0.86
C LEU A 25 -4.15 0.77 -0.66
N ILE A 26 -4.94 -0.09 -0.02
CA ILE A 26 -4.58 -1.51 0.19
C ILE A 26 -5.35 -2.33 -0.84
N ILE A 27 -4.63 -2.98 -1.76
CA ILE A 27 -5.24 -3.75 -2.85
C ILE A 27 -5.08 -5.25 -2.66
N ASP A 28 -5.99 -6.00 -3.27
CA ASP A 28 -5.78 -7.42 -3.53
C ASP A 28 -5.25 -7.55 -4.97
N ASP A 29 -6.09 -7.40 -5.99
CA ASP A 29 -5.66 -7.21 -7.39
C ASP A 29 -6.11 -5.84 -7.91
N LEU A 30 -7.15 -5.78 -8.74
CA LEU A 30 -7.62 -4.54 -9.36
C LEU A 30 -8.31 -3.58 -8.37
N TYR A 31 -8.87 -4.14 -7.31
CA TYR A 31 -9.66 -3.42 -6.32
C TYR A 31 -9.00 -3.44 -4.95
N GLY A 32 -9.35 -2.44 -4.14
CA GLY A 32 -8.81 -2.30 -2.79
C GLY A 32 -9.67 -1.46 -1.86
N THR A 33 -9.03 -1.14 -0.74
CA THR A 33 -9.61 -0.50 0.44
C THR A 33 -8.83 0.75 0.80
N CYS A 34 -9.52 1.84 1.13
CA CYS A 34 -8.90 3.06 1.63
C CYS A 34 -8.23 2.78 2.99
N GLY A 35 -6.93 3.02 3.09
CA GLY A 35 -6.18 2.89 4.34
C GLY A 35 -6.66 3.84 5.44
N ASN A 36 -7.14 5.02 5.04
CA ASN A 36 -7.64 6.07 5.93
C ASN A 36 -9.05 5.76 6.48
N CYS A 37 -10.07 5.67 5.61
CA CYS A 37 -11.48 5.56 6.05
C CYS A 37 -12.11 4.17 5.87
N LYS A 38 -11.35 3.18 5.39
CA LYS A 38 -11.79 1.79 5.15
C LYS A 38 -12.88 1.61 4.08
N HIS A 39 -13.17 2.63 3.27
CA HIS A 39 -14.04 2.48 2.11
C HIS A 39 -13.50 1.42 1.13
N LEU A 40 -14.38 0.50 0.70
CA LEU A 40 -14.06 -0.66 -0.13
C LEU A 40 -14.34 -0.41 -1.61
N GLY A 41 -13.86 -1.30 -2.48
CA GLY A 41 -14.23 -1.32 -3.91
C GLY A 41 -13.50 -0.30 -4.78
N LEU A 42 -12.38 0.24 -4.31
CA LEU A 42 -11.60 1.25 -5.03
C LEU A 42 -10.76 0.61 -6.12
N ASN A 43 -10.89 1.07 -7.36
CA ASN A 43 -10.09 0.62 -8.48
C ASN A 43 -8.81 1.46 -8.59
N TYR A 44 -7.64 0.89 -8.30
CA TYR A 44 -6.40 1.68 -8.20
C TYR A 44 -5.93 2.32 -9.52
N THR A 45 -6.41 1.81 -10.66
CA THR A 45 -6.06 2.40 -11.96
C THR A 45 -6.89 3.65 -12.27
N LYS A 46 -8.13 3.71 -11.76
CA LYS A 46 -9.09 4.81 -12.02
C LYS A 46 -9.22 5.79 -10.86
N ASP A 47 -9.32 5.28 -9.64
CA ASP A 47 -9.63 6.06 -8.45
C ASP A 47 -8.34 6.64 -7.84
N LYS A 48 -8.04 7.91 -8.14
CA LYS A 48 -6.89 8.63 -7.59
C LYS A 48 -7.15 9.22 -6.20
N SER A 49 -8.40 9.26 -5.79
CA SER A 49 -8.83 9.70 -4.47
C SER A 49 -9.99 8.87 -3.96
N CYS A 50 -10.11 8.74 -2.65
CA CYS A 50 -11.25 8.08 -2.03
C CYS A 50 -12.51 8.93 -2.21
N PRO A 51 -13.62 8.40 -2.76
CA PRO A 51 -14.86 9.15 -2.91
C PRO A 51 -15.55 9.41 -1.57
N ASN A 52 -15.22 8.62 -0.54
CA ASN A 52 -15.82 8.74 0.79
C ASN A 52 -15.14 9.80 1.68
N CYS A 53 -13.80 9.82 1.72
CA CYS A 53 -13.06 10.74 2.60
C CYS A 53 -12.19 11.77 1.88
N GLY A 54 -12.21 11.78 0.53
CA GLY A 54 -11.47 12.75 -0.29
C GLY A 54 -9.95 12.59 -0.31
N THR A 55 -9.36 11.65 0.45
CA THR A 55 -7.90 11.50 0.46
C THR A 55 -7.38 11.13 -0.92
N LYS A 56 -6.31 11.79 -1.36
CA LYS A 56 -5.56 11.41 -2.56
C LYS A 56 -4.65 10.22 -2.23
N PHE A 57 -4.63 9.21 -3.08
CA PHE A 57 -3.76 8.06 -2.88
C PHE A 57 -2.35 8.39 -3.39
N LYS A 58 -1.37 8.23 -2.51
CA LYS A 58 0.08 8.36 -2.82
C LYS A 58 0.80 7.02 -2.70
N TYR A 59 0.24 6.13 -1.87
CA TYR A 59 0.85 4.86 -1.49
C TYR A 59 -0.06 3.72 -1.86
N ILE A 60 0.54 2.60 -2.27
CA ILE A 60 -0.17 1.35 -2.50
C ILE A 60 0.52 0.21 -1.78
N ALA A 61 -0.25 -0.64 -1.12
CA ALA A 61 0.21 -1.90 -0.55
C ALA A 61 -0.69 -3.03 -1.05
N SER A 62 -0.15 -4.23 -1.22
CA SER A 62 -0.93 -5.39 -1.68
C SER A 62 -1.05 -6.44 -0.58
N ASN A 63 -2.19 -7.11 -0.48
CA ASN A 63 -2.33 -8.32 0.34
C ASN A 63 -1.93 -9.60 -0.41
N LEU A 64 -1.54 -9.51 -1.69
CA LEU A 64 -1.07 -10.65 -2.47
C LEU A 64 0.17 -11.24 -1.85
N LYS A 65 0.16 -12.56 -1.63
CA LYS A 65 1.28 -13.31 -1.06
C LYS A 65 2.14 -13.98 -2.12
N SER A 66 1.57 -14.20 -3.31
CA SER A 66 2.29 -14.82 -4.43
C SER A 66 3.20 -13.77 -5.10
N PRO A 67 4.52 -14.03 -5.20
CA PRO A 67 5.43 -13.13 -5.92
C PRO A 67 5.01 -12.90 -7.38
N GLY A 68 4.43 -13.92 -8.02
CA GLY A 68 3.98 -13.82 -9.41
C GLY A 68 2.74 -12.95 -9.59
N GLU A 69 1.82 -12.94 -8.62
CA GLU A 69 0.65 -12.06 -8.66
C GLU A 69 1.04 -10.62 -8.34
N LEU A 70 1.90 -10.43 -7.35
CA LEU A 70 2.47 -9.12 -7.04
C LEU A 70 3.17 -8.54 -8.28
N ALA A 71 4.04 -9.31 -8.95
CA ALA A 71 4.73 -8.88 -10.16
C ALA A 71 3.79 -8.40 -11.27
N LYS A 72 2.59 -9.00 -11.42
CA LYS A 72 1.58 -8.53 -12.40
C LYS A 72 1.03 -7.15 -12.02
N VAL A 73 0.76 -6.93 -10.74
CA VAL A 73 0.31 -5.62 -10.23
C VAL A 73 1.41 -4.57 -10.44
N LEU A 74 2.66 -4.89 -10.11
CA LEU A 74 3.82 -4.03 -10.32
C LEU A 74 3.95 -3.62 -11.79
N ALA A 75 3.90 -4.60 -12.69
CA ALA A 75 3.96 -4.38 -14.13
C ALA A 75 2.80 -3.52 -14.63
N ARG A 76 1.59 -3.66 -14.05
CA ARG A 76 0.44 -2.81 -14.39
C ARG A 76 0.67 -1.36 -13.96
N ILE A 77 1.12 -1.14 -12.72
CA ILE A 77 1.42 0.20 -12.18
C ILE A 77 2.44 0.91 -13.07
N GLU A 78 3.52 0.21 -13.44
CA GLU A 78 4.57 0.75 -14.30
C GLU A 78 4.06 1.04 -15.73
N LYS A 79 3.38 0.08 -16.36
CA LYS A 79 2.83 0.21 -17.71
C LYS A 79 1.85 1.38 -17.82
N GLU A 80 1.01 1.56 -16.81
CA GLU A 80 0.00 2.63 -16.76
C GLU A 80 0.57 3.95 -16.21
N LYS A 81 1.85 3.99 -15.84
CA LYS A 81 2.55 5.16 -15.28
C LYS A 81 1.81 5.73 -14.06
N LEU A 82 1.34 4.86 -13.18
CA LEU A 82 0.63 5.26 -11.97
C LEU A 82 1.64 5.77 -10.94
N ASP A 83 1.45 7.00 -10.48
CA ASP A 83 2.32 7.65 -9.49
C ASP A 83 2.01 7.17 -8.06
N PHE A 84 2.38 5.91 -7.78
CA PHE A 84 2.31 5.33 -6.45
C PHE A 84 3.69 4.97 -5.94
N THR A 85 3.94 5.28 -4.67
CA THR A 85 5.01 4.62 -3.92
C THR A 85 4.49 3.30 -3.37
N LEU A 86 5.20 2.22 -3.69
CA LEU A 86 4.85 0.91 -3.19
C LEU A 86 5.36 0.70 -1.77
N ILE A 87 4.45 0.26 -0.92
CA ILE A 87 4.70 -0.03 0.47
C ILE A 87 4.52 -1.53 0.65
N ASP A 88 5.59 -2.19 1.11
CA ASP A 88 5.50 -3.58 1.51
C ASP A 88 4.51 -3.72 2.68
N ARG A 89 3.61 -4.68 2.57
CA ARG A 89 2.48 -4.82 3.50
C ARG A 89 2.95 -5.27 4.87
N GLU A 90 3.96 -6.12 4.95
CA GLU A 90 4.52 -6.62 6.21
C GLU A 90 5.27 -5.49 6.92
N ASP A 91 6.10 -4.73 6.19
CA ASP A 91 6.81 -3.58 6.75
C ASP A 91 5.85 -2.53 7.32
N TYR A 92 4.77 -2.24 6.60
CA TYR A 92 3.72 -1.35 7.10
C TYR A 92 3.05 -1.89 8.38
N ASN A 93 2.69 -3.17 8.41
CA ASN A 93 2.03 -3.76 9.59
C ASN A 93 2.96 -3.77 10.82
N LEU A 94 4.23 -4.15 10.65
CA LEU A 94 5.23 -4.13 11.71
C LEU A 94 5.49 -2.71 12.24
N SER A 95 5.46 -1.70 11.36
CA SER A 95 5.63 -0.30 11.76
C SER A 95 4.49 0.19 12.66
N LYS A 96 3.27 -0.36 12.49
CA LYS A 96 2.09 -0.05 13.30
C LYS A 96 2.01 -0.85 14.60
N ALA A 97 2.58 -2.05 14.63
CA ALA A 97 2.47 -2.95 15.78
C ALA A 97 3.06 -2.33 17.07
N LYS A 98 4.18 -1.61 16.96
CA LYS A 98 4.83 -0.95 18.12
C LYS A 98 3.97 0.16 18.73
N ASP A 99 3.17 0.85 17.93
CA ASP A 99 2.30 1.93 18.39
C ASP A 99 1.03 1.36 19.06
N ALA A 100 0.46 0.30 18.50
CA ALA A 100 -0.70 -0.38 19.09
C ALA A 100 -0.40 -0.94 20.49
N VAL A 101 0.80 -1.48 20.71
CA VAL A 101 1.24 -1.96 22.02
C VAL A 101 1.33 -0.81 23.03
N LYS A 102 1.84 0.36 22.64
CA LYS A 102 1.92 1.53 23.53
C LYS A 102 0.56 2.06 23.94
N ASP A 103 -0.42 2.06 23.03
CA ASP A 103 -1.76 2.58 23.35
C ASP A 103 -2.56 1.63 24.26
N LEU A 104 -2.30 0.31 24.20
CA LEU A 104 -2.86 -0.66 25.15
C LEU A 104 -2.41 -0.41 26.59
N PHE A 105 -1.19 0.09 26.81
CA PHE A 105 -0.68 0.37 28.16
C PHE A 105 -1.08 1.76 28.70
N LYS A 106 -1.62 2.65 27.86
CA LYS A 106 -2.17 3.95 28.30
C LYS A 106 -3.58 3.85 28.87
N SER A 107 -4.28 2.73 28.66
CA SER A 107 -5.69 2.55 29.08
C SER A 107 -5.84 2.07 30.53
N THR A 108 -4.75 2.08 31.33
CA THR A 108 -4.72 1.47 32.67
C THR A 108 -4.41 2.46 33.80
N GLU A 109 -4.56 3.76 33.55
CA GLU A 109 -4.53 4.81 34.60
C GLU A 109 -5.93 5.32 34.93
#